data_AF-A0A0G4GDW3-F1
#
_entry.id   AF-A0A0G4GDW3-F1
#
_cell.length_a   1.000
_cell.length_b   1.000
_cell.length_c   1.000
_cell.angle_alpha   90.00
_cell.angle_beta   90.00
_cell.angle_gamma   90.00
#
_symmetry.space_group_name_H-M   'P 1'
#
loop_
_entity.id
_entity.type
_entity.pdbx_description
1 polymer ?
#
loop_
_entity_poly.entity_id
_entity_poly.type
_entity_poly.pdbx_seq_one_letter_code
_entity_poly.pdbx_strand_id
1 'polypeptide(L)' 'MCKRFVTDYNKDFSTLALKIPGANELDLVDDYIKGLPPVIRYETDRAEPITLEEAMEKAFDNELWLQDISSRKGQ' A
#
# COMPACT_ATOMS: atom_id res chain seq x y z
N MET A 1 -10.48 -3.12 16.97
CA MET A 1 -9.37 -2.75 16.05
C MET A 1 -9.93 -1.76 15.04
N CYS A 2 -9.43 -0.53 15.00
CA CYS A 2 -9.72 0.35 13.86
C CYS A 2 -9.09 -0.30 12.63
N LYS A 3 -9.92 -0.79 11.71
CA LYS A 3 -9.46 -1.29 10.41
C LYS A 3 -9.04 -0.05 9.62
N ARG A 4 -7.75 0.32 9.69
CA ARG A 4 -7.19 1.30 8.76
C ARG A 4 -7.11 0.64 7.41
N PHE A 5 -7.84 1.18 6.43
CA PHE A 5 -7.79 0.72 5.05
C PHE A 5 -6.51 1.23 4.38
N VAL A 6 -6.07 0.55 3.32
CA VAL A 6 -4.94 1.01 2.51
C VAL A 6 -5.20 2.42 1.97
N THR A 7 -6.45 2.75 1.67
CA THR A 7 -6.82 4.10 1.21
C THR A 7 -6.49 5.21 2.21
N ASP A 8 -6.68 4.97 3.51
CA ASP A 8 -6.31 5.94 4.55
C ASP A 8 -4.79 6.03 4.69
N TYR A 9 -4.11 4.89 4.64
CA TYR A 9 -2.65 4.85 4.66
C TYR A 9 -2.01 5.59 3.47
N ASN A 10 -2.53 5.40 2.26
CA ASN A 10 -2.06 6.07 1.05
C ASN A 10 -2.15 7.59 1.20
N LYS A 11 -3.27 8.10 1.72
CA LYS A 11 -3.46 9.54 1.95
C LYS A 11 -2.48 10.09 2.99
N ASP A 12 -2.33 9.41 4.11
CA ASP A 12 -1.41 9.79 5.18
C ASP A 12 0.04 9.81 4.65
N PHE A 13 0.44 8.76 3.93
CA PHE A 13 1.79 8.62 3.38
C PHE A 13 2.09 9.64 2.29
N SER A 14 1.19 9.86 1.33
CA SER A 14 1.37 10.89 0.30
C SER A 14 1.53 12.28 0.91
N THR A 15 0.78 12.59 1.97
CA THR A 15 0.90 13.86 2.69
C THR A 15 2.26 13.99 3.40
N LEU A 16 2.81 12.89 3.91
CA LEU A 16 4.15 12.84 4.50
C LEU A 16 5.25 12.99 3.44
N ALA A 17 5.15 12.28 2.32
CA ALA A 17 6.12 12.34 1.22
C ALA A 17 6.23 13.76 0.65
N LEU A 18 5.10 14.47 0.49
CA LEU A 18 5.08 15.86 0.02
C LEU A 18 5.80 16.85 0.97
N LYS A 19 5.93 16.53 2.26
CA LYS A 19 6.65 17.37 3.23
C LYS A 19 8.17 17.17 3.19
N ILE A 20 8.66 16.15 2.48
CA ILE A 20 10.07 15.81 2.36
C ILE A 20 10.50 15.96 0.89
N PRO A 21 10.63 17.22 0.41
CA PRO A 21 11.02 17.46 -0.98
C PRO A 21 12.43 16.93 -1.24
N GLY A 22 12.61 16.24 -2.36
CA GLY A 22 13.91 15.67 -2.77
C GLY A 22 14.22 14.29 -2.21
N ALA A 23 13.25 13.62 -1.56
CA ALA A 23 13.37 12.20 -1.24
C ALA A 23 13.53 11.38 -2.54
N ASN A 24 14.38 10.36 -2.48
CA ASN A 24 14.56 9.41 -3.58
C ASN A 24 13.31 8.54 -3.72
N GLU A 25 12.81 8.40 -4.94
CA GLU A 25 11.60 7.63 -5.25
C GLU A 25 11.69 6.18 -4.75
N LEU A 26 12.85 5.54 -4.94
CA LEU A 26 13.04 4.15 -4.51
C LEU A 26 13.01 4.01 -2.98
N ASP A 27 13.54 5.00 -2.26
CA ASP A 27 13.49 5.00 -0.80
C ASP A 27 12.05 5.24 -0.32
N LEU A 28 11.29 6.10 -1.01
CA LEU A 28 9.86 6.30 -0.73
C LEU A 28 9.04 5.04 -0.95
N VAL A 29 9.31 4.30 -2.03
CA VAL A 29 8.65 3.03 -2.34
C VAL A 29 8.94 1.99 -1.25
N ASP A 30 10.21 1.82 -0.88
CA ASP A 30 10.62 0.85 0.14
C ASP A 30 10.02 1.19 1.51
N ASP A 31 10.06 2.46 1.93
CA ASP A 31 9.45 2.92 3.17
C ASP A 31 7.92 2.76 3.17
N TYR A 32 7.27 3.05 2.04
CA TYR A 32 5.84 2.83 1.86
C TYR A 32 5.47 1.36 2.03
N ILE A 33 6.18 0.45 1.35
CA ILE A 33 5.96 -0.99 1.39
C ILE A 33 6.17 -1.53 2.81
N LYS A 34 7.23 -1.10 3.51
CA LYS A 34 7.51 -1.51 4.90
C LYS A 34 6.36 -1.23 5.86
N GLY A 35 5.62 -0.15 5.66
CA GLY A 35 4.47 0.23 6.50
C GLY A 35 3.16 -0.49 6.18
N LEU A 36 3.09 -1.28 5.09
CA LEU A 36 1.87 -1.99 4.71
C LEU A 36 1.56 -3.20 5.63
N PRO A 37 0.28 -3.59 5.75
CA PRO A 37 -0.11 -4.85 6.39
C PRO A 37 0.62 -6.06 5.75
N PRO A 38 1.04 -7.08 6.52
CA PRO A 38 1.95 -8.11 6.03
C PRO A 38 1.55 -8.82 4.72
N VAL A 39 0.27 -9.13 4.53
CA VAL A 39 -0.23 -9.81 3.32
C VAL A 39 -0.17 -8.86 2.11
N ILE A 40 -0.59 -7.61 2.30
CA ILE A 40 -0.58 -6.60 1.25
C ILE A 40 0.86 -6.23 0.90
N ARG A 41 1.72 -6.05 1.92
CA ARG A 41 3.15 -5.82 1.74
C ARG A 41 3.79 -6.88 0.85
N TYR A 42 3.56 -8.16 1.15
CA TYR A 42 4.14 -9.26 0.37
C TYR A 42 3.71 -9.20 -1.11
N GLU A 43 2.42 -9.01 -1.38
CA GLU A 43 1.93 -8.97 -2.76
C GLU A 43 2.32 -7.68 -3.51
N THR A 44 2.44 -6.55 -2.81
CA THR A 44 2.92 -5.28 -3.38
C THR A 44 4.42 -5.35 -3.69
N ASP A 45 5.23 -5.87 -2.78
CA ASP A 45 6.68 -6.04 -2.94
C ASP A 45 7.01 -6.95 -4.13
N ARG A 46 6.26 -8.04 -4.29
CA ARG A 46 6.38 -8.96 -5.44
C ARG A 46 6.10 -8.34 -6.80
N ALA A 47 5.39 -7.22 -6.84
CA ALA A 47 5.12 -6.51 -8.08
C ALA A 47 6.30 -5.63 -8.52
N GLU A 48 7.34 -5.51 -7.67
CA GLU A 48 8.53 -4.70 -7.91
C GLU A 48 8.20 -3.28 -8.41
N PRO A 49 7.34 -2.51 -7.70
CA PRO A 49 6.97 -1.16 -8.13
C PRO A 49 8.19 -0.24 -8.12
N ILE A 50 8.27 0.66 -9.10
CA ILE A 50 9.39 1.61 -9.25
C ILE A 50 8.99 2.98 -8.72
N THR A 51 7.70 3.29 -8.75
CA THR A 51 7.14 4.56 -8.26
C THR A 51 6.21 4.36 -7.06
N LEU A 52 6.07 5.40 -6.26
CA LEU A 52 5.18 5.41 -5.11
C LEU A 52 3.71 5.23 -5.55
N GLU A 53 3.34 5.80 -6.70
CA GLU A 53 2.01 5.66 -7.29
C GLU A 53 1.69 4.18 -7.61
N GLU A 54 2.60 3.49 -8.30
CA GLU A 54 2.46 2.05 -8.60
C GLU A 54 2.34 1.21 -7.32
N ALA A 55 3.16 1.51 -6.31
CA ALA A 55 3.10 0.81 -5.03
C ALA A 55 1.74 1.02 -4.33
N MET A 56 1.20 2.25 -4.39
CA MET A 56 -0.10 2.61 -3.82
C MET A 56 -1.28 1.96 -4.54
N GLU A 57 -1.28 1.98 -5.87
CA GLU A 57 -2.28 1.32 -6.70
C GLU A 57 -2.29 -0.19 -6.42
N LYS A 58 -1.10 -0.81 -6.42
CA LYS A 58 -0.99 -2.25 -6.20
C LYS A 58 -1.45 -2.68 -4.81
N ALA A 59 -1.09 -1.91 -3.79
CA ALA A 59 -1.55 -2.17 -2.43
C ALA A 59 -3.08 -2.06 -2.30
N PHE A 60 -3.70 -1.10 -2.99
CA PHE A 60 -5.15 -0.93 -2.99
C PHE A 60 -5.86 -2.09 -3.71
N ASP A 61 -5.37 -2.49 -4.88
CA ASP A 61 -5.89 -3.66 -5.62
C ASP A 61 -5.81 -4.94 -4.78
N ASN A 62 -4.68 -5.15 -4.08
CA ASN A 62 -4.49 -6.28 -3.20
C ASN A 62 -5.48 -6.28 -2.03
N GLU A 63 -5.76 -5.11 -1.43
CA GLU A 63 -6.77 -4.98 -0.38
C GLU A 63 -8.17 -5.34 -0.89
N LEU A 64 -8.55 -4.83 -2.07
CA LEU A 64 -9.85 -5.07 -2.69
C LEU A 64 -10.05 -6.56 -3.00
N TRP A 65 -9.02 -7.20 -3.57
CA TRP A 65 -9.05 -8.63 -3.87
C TRP A 65 -9.20 -9.50 -2.61
N LEU A 66 -8.50 -9.15 -1.52
CA LEU A 66 -8.63 -9.86 -0.24
C LEU A 66 -10.04 -9.70 0.36
N GLN A 67 -10.64 -8.52 0.24
CA GLN A 67 -12.01 -8.27 0.70
C GLN A 67 -13.01 -9.14 -0.09
N ASP A 68 -12.89 -9.20 -1.41
CA ASP A 68 -13.74 -10.03 -2.28
C ASP A 68 -13.63 -11.52 -1.94
N ILE A 69 -12.42 -12.06 -1.75
CA ILE A 69 -12.22 -13.46 -1.31
C ILE A 69 -12.87 -13.70 0.05
N SER A 70 -12.70 -12.79 1.00
CA SER A 70 -13.28 -12.94 2.34
C SER A 70 -14.80 -12.93 2.32
N SER A 71 -15.40 -12.16 1.41
CA SER A 71 -16.85 -12.11 1.18
C SER A 71 -17.38 -13.43 0.61
N ARG A 72 -16.65 -14.06 -0.32
CA ARG A 72 -17.05 -15.33 -0.96
C ARG A 72 -16.95 -16.55 -0.04
N LYS A 73 -16.09 -16.51 0.98
CA LYS A 73 -15.93 -17.61 1.95
C LYS A 73 -16.96 -17.60 3.08
N GLY A 74 -17.84 -16.59 3.12
CA GLY A 74 -18.91 -16.45 4.10
C GLY A 74 -20.27 -17.00 3.67
N GLN A 75 -20.37 -17.72 2.54
CA GLN A 75 -21.58 -18.36 2.03
C GLN A 75 -21.53 -19.88 2.16
#